data_AF-A0A0S6UNH9-F1
#
_entry.id   AF-A0A0S6UNH9-F1
#
_cell.length_a   1.000
_cell.length_b   1.000
_cell.length_c   1.000
_cell.angle_alpha   90.00
_cell.angle_beta   90.00
_cell.angle_gamma   90.00
#
_symmetry.space_group_name_H-M   'P 1'
#
loop_
_entity.id
_entity.type
_entity.pdbx_description
1 polymer ?
#
loop_
_entity_poly.entity_id
_entity_poly.type
_entity_poly.pdbx_seq_one_letter_code
_entity_poly.pdbx_strand_id
1 'polypeptide(L)'
;MMWHQVAPELAEHFTLIIADLPGYGWSDMPASDALHIPYSKRAMAKAMVEVMERLGHVHFALAGHDRGGRVSYRLALDHPGRLSKLAVLDILPTYDYWERMNRAYALKIWHWTFLAQPYPLPETLIAGQGEFFLRFKMASQTRAKTLDAIDPRALEHYLAPFRDPARIHAMCEDYRAGATFDYDLDKADFEAGKKITIPMLILWGNAGIAQAAATPLDTWKQWATNASGMPVDSGHFLTEENPEVTARALREFFSA
;
A
#
# COMPACT_ATOMS: atom_id res chain seq x y z
N MET A 1 -11.26 -7.28 -7.01
CA MET A 1 -11.02 -6.32 -5.90
C MET A 1 -10.30 -7.06 -4.77
N MET A 2 -9.16 -6.57 -4.31
CA MET A 2 -8.26 -7.26 -3.36
C MET A 2 -8.95 -7.75 -2.08
N TRP A 3 -9.82 -6.92 -1.49
CA TRP A 3 -10.46 -7.20 -0.20
C TRP A 3 -11.63 -8.20 -0.28
N HIS A 4 -11.98 -8.72 -1.46
CA HIS A 4 -13.22 -9.48 -1.66
C HIS A 4 -13.38 -10.73 -0.78
N GLN A 5 -12.28 -11.38 -0.35
CA GLN A 5 -12.32 -12.54 0.55
C GLN A 5 -12.34 -12.16 2.04
N VAL A 6 -11.83 -10.98 2.39
CA VAL A 6 -11.74 -10.48 3.78
C VAL A 6 -12.97 -9.65 4.16
N ALA A 7 -13.53 -8.91 3.21
CA ALA A 7 -14.63 -7.99 3.43
C ALA A 7 -15.91 -8.66 4.00
N PRO A 8 -16.33 -9.86 3.57
CA PRO A 8 -17.52 -10.50 4.12
C PRO A 8 -17.46 -10.70 5.64
N GLU A 9 -16.33 -11.22 6.17
CA GLU A 9 -16.16 -11.43 7.61
C GLU A 9 -16.14 -10.10 8.37
N LEU A 10 -15.47 -9.08 7.84
CA LEU A 10 -15.42 -7.76 8.50
C LEU A 10 -16.78 -7.03 8.44
N ALA A 11 -17.59 -7.26 7.41
CA ALA A 11 -18.88 -6.62 7.24
C ALA A 11 -19.92 -7.08 8.27
N GLU A 12 -19.70 -8.21 8.93
CA GLU A 12 -20.54 -8.66 10.06
C GLU A 12 -20.40 -7.76 11.30
N HIS A 13 -19.31 -7.01 11.40
CA HIS A 13 -18.95 -6.20 12.57
C HIS A 13 -18.85 -4.70 12.28
N PHE A 14 -18.56 -4.32 11.03
CA PHE A 14 -18.25 -2.96 10.65
C PHE A 14 -19.01 -2.51 9.40
N THR A 15 -19.26 -1.21 9.30
CA THR A 15 -19.55 -0.60 8.00
C THR A 15 -18.24 -0.45 7.23
N LEU A 16 -18.15 -1.08 6.07
CA LEU A 16 -16.93 -1.07 5.25
C LEU A 16 -17.03 -0.06 4.11
N ILE A 17 -16.02 0.79 4.00
CA ILE A 17 -15.81 1.68 2.86
C ILE A 17 -14.51 1.22 2.20
N ILE A 18 -14.62 0.62 1.01
CA ILE A 18 -13.50 0.06 0.26
C ILE A 18 -13.36 0.90 -1.02
N ALA A 19 -12.45 1.87 -0.99
CA ALA A 19 -12.24 2.81 -2.08
C ALA A 19 -11.07 2.40 -2.97
N ASP A 20 -11.21 2.64 -4.27
CA ASP A 20 -10.06 2.72 -5.16
C ASP A 20 -9.34 4.05 -4.92
N LEU A 21 -8.02 4.02 -4.75
CA LEU A 21 -7.23 5.24 -4.60
C LEU A 21 -7.23 6.05 -5.90
N PRO A 22 -7.09 7.39 -5.85
CA PRO A 22 -6.83 8.20 -7.06
C PRO A 22 -5.70 7.59 -7.90
N GLY A 23 -5.90 7.50 -9.22
CA GLY A 23 -4.98 6.82 -10.14
C GLY A 23 -5.19 5.31 -10.28
N TYR A 24 -5.87 4.65 -9.35
CA TYR A 24 -6.09 3.20 -9.34
C TYR A 24 -7.55 2.81 -9.59
N GLY A 25 -7.74 1.57 -10.01
CA GLY A 25 -9.06 0.97 -10.22
C GLY A 25 -9.96 1.84 -11.10
N TRP A 26 -11.13 2.21 -10.58
CA TRP A 26 -12.11 3.07 -11.24
C TRP A 26 -12.11 4.52 -10.75
N SER A 27 -11.26 4.87 -9.78
CA SER A 27 -11.10 6.26 -9.35
C SER A 27 -10.43 7.11 -10.42
N ASP A 28 -10.69 8.41 -10.40
CA ASP A 28 -10.13 9.37 -11.37
C ASP A 28 -8.60 9.35 -11.38
N MET A 29 -8.02 9.68 -12.54
CA MET A 29 -6.59 9.89 -12.73
C MET A 29 -6.33 11.40 -12.75
N PRO A 30 -5.81 12.00 -11.67
CA PRO A 30 -5.55 13.44 -11.66
C PRO A 30 -4.47 13.80 -12.69
N ALA A 31 -4.53 15.02 -13.23
CA ALA A 31 -3.48 15.51 -14.10
C ALA A 31 -2.16 15.61 -13.33
N SER A 32 -1.07 15.10 -13.91
CA SER A 32 0.27 15.21 -13.33
C SER A 32 0.78 16.65 -13.31
N ASP A 33 1.67 16.92 -12.35
CA ASP A 33 2.48 18.13 -12.31
C ASP A 33 3.97 17.78 -12.28
N ALA A 34 4.83 18.80 -12.36
CA ALA A 34 6.28 18.63 -12.40
C ALA A 34 6.88 18.05 -11.11
N LEU A 35 6.10 17.99 -10.02
CA LEU A 35 6.52 17.47 -8.71
C LEU A 35 5.81 16.15 -8.37
N HIS A 36 4.99 15.62 -9.28
CA HIS A 36 4.16 14.42 -9.10
C HIS A 36 3.21 14.49 -7.89
N ILE A 37 2.95 15.68 -7.34
CA ILE A 37 2.18 15.87 -6.10
C ILE A 37 0.75 15.29 -6.18
N PRO A 38 0.02 15.36 -7.30
CA PRO A 38 -1.32 14.79 -7.40
C PRO A 38 -1.37 13.28 -7.14
N TYR A 39 -0.24 12.58 -7.32
CA TYR A 39 -0.08 11.14 -7.04
C TYR A 39 0.66 10.85 -5.73
N SER A 40 0.99 11.87 -4.95
CA SER A 40 1.59 11.71 -3.63
C SER A 40 0.66 11.02 -2.65
N LYS A 41 1.24 10.32 -1.67
CA LYS A 41 0.47 9.71 -0.57
C LYS A 41 -0.30 10.74 0.23
N ARG A 42 0.21 11.96 0.35
CA ARG A 42 -0.49 13.08 0.99
C ARG A 42 -1.75 13.49 0.21
N ALA A 43 -1.65 13.61 -1.12
CA ALA A 43 -2.81 13.96 -1.95
C ALA A 43 -3.88 12.85 -1.89
N MET A 44 -3.47 11.58 -2.00
CA MET A 44 -4.39 10.45 -1.86
C MET A 44 -5.02 10.39 -0.46
N ALA A 45 -4.24 10.65 0.60
CA ALA A 45 -4.75 10.66 1.98
C ALA A 45 -5.81 11.75 2.17
N LYS A 46 -5.56 12.95 1.64
CA LYS A 46 -6.52 14.05 1.66
C LYS A 46 -7.83 13.66 0.95
N ALA A 47 -7.74 13.04 -0.24
CA ALA A 47 -8.92 12.56 -0.95
C ALA A 47 -9.72 11.53 -0.13
N MET A 48 -9.04 10.60 0.56
CA MET A 48 -9.72 9.64 1.44
C MET A 48 -10.39 10.32 2.65
N VAL A 49 -9.76 11.34 3.24
CA VAL A 49 -10.40 12.15 4.30
C VAL A 49 -11.68 12.81 3.78
N GLU A 50 -11.62 13.47 2.62
CA GLU A 50 -12.76 14.16 2.01
C GLU A 50 -13.91 13.18 1.67
N VAL A 51 -13.60 11.99 1.16
CA VAL A 51 -14.60 10.93 0.92
C VAL A 51 -15.27 10.53 2.23
N MET A 52 -14.48 10.26 3.26
CA MET A 52 -15.02 9.84 4.56
C MET A 52 -15.88 10.93 5.21
N GLU A 53 -15.49 12.21 5.10
CA GLU A 53 -16.31 13.34 5.57
C GLU A 53 -17.65 13.41 4.85
N ARG A 54 -17.66 13.29 3.52
CA ARG A 54 -18.89 13.30 2.72
C ARG A 54 -19.83 12.16 3.06
N LEU A 55 -19.28 11.01 3.46
CA LEU A 55 -20.04 9.85 3.92
C LEU A 55 -20.46 9.94 5.40
N GLY A 56 -20.10 11.02 6.11
CA GLY A 56 -20.48 11.25 7.50
C GLY A 56 -19.54 10.63 8.54
N HIS A 57 -18.37 10.15 8.12
CA HIS A 57 -17.38 9.49 8.96
C HIS A 57 -16.17 10.39 9.23
N VAL A 58 -16.28 11.27 10.24
CA VAL A 58 -15.21 12.21 10.63
C VAL A 58 -14.07 11.51 11.40
N HIS A 59 -14.40 10.46 12.16
CA HIS A 59 -13.45 9.65 12.91
C HIS A 59 -13.68 8.17 12.62
N PHE A 60 -12.66 7.45 12.19
CA PHE A 60 -12.81 6.07 11.67
C PHE A 60 -11.55 5.22 11.89
N ALA A 61 -11.70 3.90 11.81
CA ALA A 61 -10.57 2.98 11.74
C ALA A 61 -10.16 2.76 10.28
N LEU A 62 -8.88 2.54 10.01
CA LEU A 62 -8.37 2.40 8.64
C LEU A 62 -7.42 1.21 8.51
N ALA A 63 -7.61 0.41 7.47
CA ALA A 63 -6.67 -0.61 7.04
C ALA A 63 -6.16 -0.27 5.64
N GLY A 64 -4.86 -0.40 5.40
CA GLY A 64 -4.26 -0.21 4.09
C GLY A 64 -3.18 -1.24 3.80
N HIS A 65 -3.19 -1.80 2.59
CA HIS A 65 -2.17 -2.72 2.08
C HIS A 65 -1.31 -2.02 1.02
N ASP A 66 0.00 -2.29 1.02
CA ASP A 66 0.97 -1.71 0.09
C ASP A 66 0.79 -0.19 -0.12
N ARG A 67 0.40 0.27 -1.31
CA ARG A 67 0.14 1.69 -1.59
C ARG A 67 -0.94 2.28 -0.70
N GLY A 68 -2.01 1.53 -0.44
CA GLY A 68 -3.04 1.90 0.53
C GLY A 68 -2.46 2.03 1.93
N GLY A 69 -1.57 1.12 2.34
CA GLY A 69 -0.87 1.21 3.62
C GLY A 69 -0.02 2.48 3.73
N ARG A 70 0.59 2.91 2.62
CA ARG A 70 1.32 4.18 2.57
C ARG A 70 0.43 5.41 2.72
N VAL A 71 -0.69 5.42 2.01
CA VAL A 71 -1.71 6.45 2.16
C VAL A 71 -2.21 6.50 3.60
N SER A 72 -2.43 5.35 4.23
CA SER A 72 -2.97 5.25 5.59
C SER A 72 -2.04 5.81 6.67
N TYR A 73 -0.74 5.49 6.67
CA TYR A 73 0.17 6.08 7.66
C TYR A 73 0.41 7.57 7.40
N ARG A 74 0.43 7.98 6.12
CA ARG A 74 0.55 9.39 5.74
C ARG A 74 -0.64 10.20 6.25
N LEU A 75 -1.86 9.65 6.13
CA LEU A 75 -3.09 10.19 6.70
C LEU A 75 -2.97 10.33 8.22
N ALA A 76 -2.50 9.29 8.91
CA ALA A 76 -2.34 9.31 10.37
C ALA A 76 -1.38 10.41 10.84
N LEU A 77 -0.30 10.66 10.10
CA LEU A 77 0.67 11.70 10.42
C LEU A 77 0.18 13.11 10.02
N ASP A 78 -0.49 13.28 8.89
CA ASP A 78 -0.97 14.59 8.40
C ASP A 78 -2.25 15.07 9.08
N HIS A 79 -3.10 14.13 9.50
CA HIS A 79 -4.40 14.41 10.07
C HIS A 79 -4.58 13.70 11.42
N PRO A 80 -3.77 14.05 12.44
CA PRO A 80 -3.91 13.49 13.77
C PRO A 80 -5.34 13.75 14.28
N GLY A 81 -5.98 12.70 14.80
CA GLY A 81 -7.36 12.76 15.29
C GLY A 81 -8.42 12.25 14.30
N ARG A 82 -8.09 11.99 13.03
CA ARG A 82 -9.03 11.36 12.08
C ARG A 82 -9.18 9.86 12.28
N LEU A 83 -8.11 9.21 12.73
CA LEU A 83 -8.09 7.75 12.87
C LEU A 83 -8.24 7.33 14.34
N SER A 84 -9.07 6.33 14.60
CA SER A 84 -9.15 5.66 15.92
C SER A 84 -8.07 4.59 16.08
N LYS A 85 -7.84 3.83 15.00
CA LYS A 85 -6.86 2.75 14.88
C LYS A 85 -6.38 2.64 13.43
N LEU A 86 -5.17 2.13 13.25
CA LEU A 86 -4.55 1.95 11.94
C LEU A 86 -4.03 0.52 11.78
N ALA A 87 -4.35 -0.14 10.68
CA ALA A 87 -3.67 -1.37 10.26
C ALA A 87 -2.92 -1.12 8.94
N VAL A 88 -1.65 -1.52 8.88
CA VAL A 88 -0.86 -1.53 7.64
C VAL A 88 -0.42 -2.95 7.31
N LEU A 89 -0.61 -3.33 6.05
CA LEU A 89 -0.37 -4.69 5.57
C LEU A 89 0.75 -4.69 4.52
N ASP A 90 1.74 -5.53 4.75
CA ASP A 90 2.92 -5.82 3.92
C ASP A 90 3.62 -4.59 3.34
N ILE A 91 3.90 -3.62 4.21
CA ILE A 91 4.49 -2.36 3.82
C ILE A 91 5.38 -1.74 4.91
N LEU A 92 6.31 -0.89 4.47
CA LEU A 92 7.15 -0.03 5.30
C LEU A 92 7.01 1.43 4.83
N PRO A 93 7.35 2.41 5.69
CA PRO A 93 7.39 3.84 5.33
C PRO A 93 8.21 4.09 4.07
N THR A 94 7.86 5.14 3.32
CA THR A 94 8.51 5.47 2.04
C THR A 94 9.97 5.80 2.24
N TYR A 95 10.29 6.60 3.26
CA TYR A 95 11.66 6.92 3.66
C TYR A 95 12.50 5.66 3.93
N ASP A 96 12.02 4.75 4.78
CA ASP A 96 12.73 3.50 5.10
C ASP A 96 13.01 2.63 3.88
N TYR A 97 12.11 2.62 2.91
CA TYR A 97 12.30 1.86 1.66
C TYR A 97 13.50 2.36 0.86
N TRP A 98 13.65 3.68 0.74
CA TRP A 98 14.74 4.31 -0.02
C TRP A 98 16.06 4.27 0.74
N GLU A 99 16.06 4.50 2.06
CA GLU A 99 17.28 4.44 2.88
C GLU A 99 17.90 3.04 2.95
N ARG A 100 17.09 1.98 2.74
CA ARG A 100 17.57 0.59 2.72
C ARG A 100 18.03 0.12 1.35
N MET A 101 17.98 0.97 0.33
CA MET A 101 18.29 0.59 -1.04
C MET A 101 19.78 0.26 -1.19
N ASN A 102 20.08 -1.03 -1.24
CA ASN A 102 21.41 -1.57 -1.54
C ASN A 102 21.34 -2.52 -2.75
N ARG A 103 22.48 -3.08 -3.18
CA ARG A 103 22.54 -4.01 -4.34
C ARG A 103 21.51 -5.15 -4.25
N ALA A 104 21.39 -5.81 -3.10
CA ALA A 104 20.47 -6.94 -2.94
C ALA A 104 19.01 -6.48 -2.97
N TYR A 105 18.70 -5.36 -2.32
CA TYR A 105 17.36 -4.79 -2.28
C TYR A 105 16.93 -4.29 -3.66
N ALA A 106 17.79 -3.55 -4.36
CA ALA A 106 17.54 -3.03 -5.70
C ALA A 106 17.22 -4.14 -6.71
N LEU A 107 17.90 -5.30 -6.65
CA LEU A 107 17.58 -6.44 -7.52
C LEU A 107 16.24 -7.08 -7.16
N LYS A 108 15.86 -7.10 -5.88
CA LYS A 108 14.60 -7.70 -5.42
C LYS A 108 13.39 -6.81 -5.74
N ILE A 109 13.53 -5.51 -5.54
CA ILE A 109 12.46 -4.52 -5.70
C ILE A 109 12.70 -3.57 -6.87
N TRP A 110 13.43 -4.02 -7.90
CA TRP A 110 13.82 -3.24 -9.10
C TRP A 110 12.73 -2.37 -9.72
N HIS A 111 11.47 -2.82 -9.65
CA HIS A 111 10.31 -2.06 -10.13
C HIS A 111 10.19 -0.68 -9.48
N TRP A 112 10.71 -0.47 -8.27
CA TRP A 112 10.74 0.84 -7.62
C TRP A 112 11.57 1.87 -8.38
N THR A 113 12.83 1.55 -8.65
CA THR A 113 13.73 2.44 -9.37
C THR A 113 13.31 2.55 -10.84
N PHE A 114 12.80 1.47 -11.42
CA PHE A 114 12.28 1.46 -12.78
C PHE A 114 11.05 2.38 -12.94
N LEU A 115 10.00 2.18 -12.15
CA LEU A 115 8.75 2.96 -12.27
C LEU A 115 8.92 4.43 -11.89
N ALA A 116 9.93 4.75 -11.07
CA ALA A 116 10.30 6.13 -10.74
C ALA A 116 11.11 6.85 -11.84
N GLN A 117 11.52 6.18 -12.93
CA GLN A 117 12.24 6.85 -14.00
C GLN A 117 11.36 7.89 -14.74
N PRO A 118 11.95 8.96 -15.30
CA PRO A 118 11.20 9.99 -16.02
C PRO A 118 10.36 9.43 -17.18
N TYR A 119 9.20 10.06 -17.40
CA TYR A 119 8.36 9.81 -18.57
C TYR A 119 9.13 10.11 -19.87
N PRO A 120 8.97 9.33 -20.96
CA PRO A 120 8.02 8.22 -21.14
C PRO A 120 8.62 6.83 -20.91
N LEU A 121 9.77 6.69 -20.24
CA LEU A 121 10.54 5.44 -20.28
C LEU A 121 9.76 4.23 -19.72
N PRO A 122 9.27 4.22 -18.46
CA PRO A 122 8.55 3.06 -17.93
C PRO A 122 7.25 2.79 -18.67
N GLU A 123 6.50 3.84 -19.00
CA GLU A 123 5.24 3.75 -19.72
C GLU A 123 5.41 3.08 -21.07
N THR A 124 6.43 3.49 -21.83
CA THR A 124 6.72 2.93 -23.17
C THR A 124 7.04 1.44 -23.09
N LEU A 125 7.85 1.02 -22.11
CA LEU A 125 8.25 -0.38 -21.98
C LEU A 125 7.12 -1.27 -21.48
N ILE A 126 6.27 -0.77 -20.58
CA ILE A 126 5.13 -1.52 -20.04
C ILE A 126 4.01 -1.62 -21.07
N ALA A 127 3.72 -0.54 -21.82
CA ALA A 127 2.62 -0.51 -22.78
C ALA A 127 2.71 -1.62 -23.85
N GLY A 128 3.92 -2.09 -24.18
CA GLY A 128 4.09 -3.20 -25.11
C GLY A 128 3.64 -4.56 -24.55
N GLN A 129 3.73 -4.78 -23.24
CA GLN A 129 3.53 -6.10 -22.60
C GLN A 129 2.92 -5.95 -21.18
N GLY A 130 1.90 -5.10 -21.02
CA GLY A 130 1.39 -4.68 -19.70
C GLY A 130 0.89 -5.83 -18.82
N GLU A 131 0.11 -6.75 -19.41
CA GLU A 131 -0.36 -7.94 -18.68
C GLU A 131 0.78 -8.86 -18.27
N PHE A 132 1.76 -9.07 -19.15
CA PHE A 132 2.93 -9.89 -18.81
C PHE A 132 3.71 -9.25 -17.66
N PHE A 133 3.94 -7.93 -17.73
CA PHE A 133 4.61 -7.18 -16.66
C PHE A 133 3.90 -7.40 -15.33
N LEU A 134 2.57 -7.20 -15.27
CA LEU A 134 1.81 -7.34 -14.03
C LEU A 134 1.80 -8.79 -13.54
N ARG A 135 1.50 -9.76 -14.40
CA ARG A 135 1.47 -11.19 -14.03
C ARG A 135 2.82 -11.64 -13.47
N PHE A 136 3.91 -11.29 -14.15
CA PHE A 136 5.26 -11.60 -13.71
C PHE A 136 5.56 -10.97 -12.34
N LYS A 137 5.22 -9.69 -12.17
CA LYS A 137 5.45 -8.97 -10.91
C LYS A 137 4.64 -9.55 -9.76
N MET A 138 3.32 -9.71 -9.94
CA MET A 138 2.45 -10.28 -8.92
C MET A 138 2.89 -11.69 -8.53
N ALA A 139 3.14 -12.57 -9.50
CA ALA A 139 3.64 -13.92 -9.22
C ALA A 139 4.96 -13.87 -8.44
N SER A 140 5.90 -12.99 -8.81
CA SER A 140 7.17 -12.86 -8.08
C SER A 140 7.01 -12.50 -6.59
N GLN A 141 5.86 -11.92 -6.21
CA GLN A 141 5.54 -11.43 -4.87
C GLN A 141 4.65 -12.39 -4.06
N THR A 142 3.96 -13.34 -4.70
CA THR A 142 3.26 -14.41 -3.95
C THR A 142 4.26 -15.36 -3.30
N ARG A 143 3.80 -16.13 -2.31
CA ARG A 143 4.57 -17.20 -1.67
C ARG A 143 4.97 -18.27 -2.68
N ALA A 144 3.98 -18.77 -3.43
CA ALA A 144 4.14 -19.90 -4.34
C ALA A 144 4.88 -19.55 -5.65
N LYS A 145 5.11 -18.27 -5.93
CA LYS A 145 5.63 -17.78 -7.21
C LYS A 145 4.71 -18.07 -8.41
N THR A 146 3.43 -18.24 -8.12
CA THR A 146 2.33 -18.41 -9.08
C THR A 146 1.18 -17.46 -8.71
N LEU A 147 0.12 -17.42 -9.53
CA LEU A 147 -1.09 -16.63 -9.27
C LEU A 147 -2.26 -17.49 -8.79
N ASP A 148 -2.00 -18.74 -8.38
CA ASP A 148 -3.06 -19.72 -8.11
C ASP A 148 -3.92 -19.33 -6.89
N ALA A 149 -3.35 -18.56 -5.97
CA ALA A 149 -4.07 -18.02 -4.81
C ALA A 149 -4.94 -16.79 -5.13
N ILE A 150 -4.83 -16.23 -6.34
CA ILE A 150 -5.56 -15.02 -6.75
C ILE A 150 -6.81 -15.47 -7.50
N ASP A 151 -8.00 -15.11 -6.99
CA ASP A 151 -9.28 -15.41 -7.66
C ASP A 151 -9.23 -14.88 -9.10
N PRO A 152 -9.60 -15.67 -10.13
CA PRO A 152 -9.53 -15.23 -11.53
C PRO A 152 -10.31 -13.94 -11.82
N ARG A 153 -11.41 -13.70 -11.10
CA ARG A 153 -12.18 -12.46 -11.19
C ARG A 153 -11.38 -11.30 -10.60
N ALA A 154 -10.76 -11.48 -9.44
CA ALA A 154 -9.90 -10.46 -8.87
C ALA A 154 -8.69 -10.16 -9.76
N LEU A 155 -8.09 -11.20 -10.36
CA LEU A 155 -6.98 -11.07 -11.29
C LEU A 155 -7.32 -10.21 -12.52
N GLU A 156 -8.50 -10.39 -13.11
CA GLU A 156 -8.96 -9.55 -14.22
C GLU A 156 -9.12 -8.07 -13.80
N HIS A 157 -9.62 -7.80 -12.59
CA HIS A 157 -9.68 -6.43 -12.06
C HIS A 157 -8.30 -5.79 -11.90
N TYR A 158 -7.24 -6.57 -11.62
CA TYR A 158 -5.87 -6.06 -11.58
C TYR A 158 -5.29 -5.82 -12.98
N LEU A 159 -5.61 -6.70 -13.94
CA LEU A 159 -5.06 -6.65 -15.29
C LEU A 159 -5.70 -5.57 -16.16
N ALA A 160 -6.99 -5.29 -15.98
CA ALA A 160 -7.72 -4.34 -16.82
C ALA A 160 -7.05 -2.94 -16.90
N PRO A 161 -6.58 -2.33 -15.79
CA PRO A 161 -5.81 -1.07 -15.85
C PRO A 161 -4.54 -1.13 -16.68
N PHE A 162 -3.88 -2.29 -16.81
CA PHE A 162 -2.64 -2.41 -17.61
C PHE A 162 -2.89 -2.44 -19.12
N ARG A 163 -4.16 -2.36 -19.55
CA ARG A 163 -4.56 -2.19 -20.95
C ARG A 163 -4.79 -0.72 -21.32
N ASP A 164 -4.77 0.18 -20.34
CA ASP A 164 -4.97 1.62 -20.51
C ASP A 164 -3.63 2.37 -20.26
N PRO A 165 -3.05 3.02 -21.28
CA PRO A 165 -1.83 3.81 -21.13
C PRO A 165 -1.92 4.89 -20.05
N ALA A 166 -3.09 5.49 -19.84
CA ALA A 166 -3.28 6.51 -18.81
C ALA A 166 -3.15 5.92 -17.39
N ARG A 167 -3.61 4.67 -17.19
CA ARG A 167 -3.47 3.94 -15.92
C ARG A 167 -2.04 3.49 -15.66
N ILE A 168 -1.33 3.08 -16.72
CA ILE A 168 0.12 2.80 -16.61
C ILE A 168 0.86 4.07 -16.20
N HIS A 169 0.53 5.22 -16.81
CA HIS A 169 1.12 6.51 -16.43
C HIS A 169 0.81 6.88 -14.98
N ALA A 170 -0.46 6.80 -14.56
CA ALA A 170 -0.89 7.03 -13.18
C ALA A 170 -0.12 6.16 -12.16
N MET A 171 0.09 4.88 -12.48
CA MET A 171 0.93 4.01 -11.67
C MET A 171 2.38 4.52 -11.61
N CYS A 172 2.99 4.92 -12.73
CA CYS A 172 4.36 5.44 -12.72
C CYS A 172 4.48 6.73 -11.89
N GLU A 173 3.49 7.62 -11.99
CA GLU A 173 3.45 8.86 -11.22
C GLU A 173 3.41 8.63 -9.71
N ASP A 174 2.73 7.57 -9.23
CA ASP A 174 2.81 7.17 -7.83
C ASP A 174 4.26 6.87 -7.41
N TYR A 175 4.99 6.11 -8.21
CA TYR A 175 6.39 5.78 -7.90
C TYR A 175 7.31 7.00 -7.99
N ARG A 176 7.05 7.94 -8.90
CA ARG A 176 7.81 9.20 -8.99
C ARG A 176 7.56 10.09 -7.78
N ALA A 177 6.31 10.24 -7.34
CA ALA A 177 5.97 10.95 -6.11
C ALA A 177 6.63 10.27 -4.89
N GLY A 178 6.58 8.94 -4.84
CA GLY A 178 7.25 8.10 -3.85
C GLY A 178 8.77 8.28 -3.78
N ALA A 179 9.43 8.50 -4.91
CA ALA A 179 10.87 8.69 -5.01
C ALA A 179 11.35 10.11 -4.69
N THR A 180 10.44 11.08 -4.68
CA THR A 180 10.76 12.50 -4.55
C THR A 180 9.97 13.10 -3.38
N PHE A 181 8.79 13.65 -3.67
CA PHE A 181 7.99 14.39 -2.71
C PHE A 181 7.65 13.61 -1.43
N ASP A 182 7.17 12.36 -1.55
CA ASP A 182 6.79 11.57 -0.37
C ASP A 182 8.02 11.13 0.46
N TYR A 183 9.16 10.90 -0.19
CA TYR A 183 10.42 10.62 0.53
C TYR A 183 10.83 11.83 1.37
N ASP A 184 10.84 13.04 0.80
CA ASP A 184 11.24 14.25 1.51
C ASP A 184 10.30 14.57 2.68
N LEU A 185 8.99 14.33 2.51
CA LEU A 185 8.01 14.49 3.58
C LEU A 185 8.24 13.52 4.74
N ASP A 186 8.43 12.25 4.42
CA ASP A 186 8.69 11.23 5.42
C ASP A 186 10.00 11.50 6.15
N LYS A 187 11.07 11.84 5.41
CA LYS A 187 12.36 12.19 5.99
C LYS A 187 12.23 13.33 7.00
N ALA A 188 11.56 14.42 6.62
CA ALA A 188 11.34 15.57 7.49
C ALA A 188 10.58 15.19 8.78
N ASP A 189 9.51 14.39 8.67
CA ASP A 189 8.74 13.93 9.82
C ASP A 189 9.57 12.99 10.72
N PHE A 190 10.38 12.11 10.13
CA PHE A 190 11.26 11.19 10.85
C PHE A 190 12.34 11.94 11.63
N GLU A 191 13.03 12.89 10.99
CA GLU A 191 14.05 13.74 11.60
C GLU A 191 13.46 14.65 12.70
N ALA A 192 12.22 15.10 12.54
CA ALA A 192 11.48 15.84 13.56
C ALA A 192 10.98 14.95 14.72
N GLY A 193 11.16 13.62 14.64
CA GLY A 193 10.71 12.68 15.66
C GLY A 193 9.19 12.53 15.75
N LYS A 194 8.46 12.89 14.69
CA LYS A 194 6.99 12.76 14.65
C LYS A 194 6.58 11.29 14.70
N LYS A 195 5.54 10.97 15.48
CA LYS A 195 5.06 9.60 15.65
C LYS A 195 3.55 9.50 15.49
N ILE A 196 3.10 8.35 15.01
CA ILE A 196 1.71 7.90 15.04
C ILE A 196 1.40 7.40 16.46
N THR A 197 0.44 8.02 17.13
CA THR A 197 0.17 7.77 18.56
C THR A 197 -0.99 6.83 18.83
N ILE A 198 -1.87 6.64 17.84
CA ILE A 198 -3.00 5.69 17.91
C ILE A 198 -2.51 4.23 17.88
N PRO A 199 -3.31 3.26 18.35
CA PRO A 199 -2.99 1.86 18.18
C PRO A 199 -2.78 1.51 16.70
N MET A 200 -1.68 0.81 16.43
CA MET A 200 -1.29 0.41 15.09
C MET A 200 -1.01 -1.08 15.01
N LEU A 201 -1.66 -1.76 14.06
CA LEU A 201 -1.41 -3.17 13.71
C LEU A 201 -0.56 -3.26 12.44
N ILE A 202 0.49 -4.07 12.50
CA ILE A 202 1.36 -4.36 11.37
C ILE A 202 1.22 -5.83 11.02
N LEU A 203 0.74 -6.14 9.82
CA LEU A 203 0.72 -7.50 9.27
C LEU A 203 1.69 -7.59 8.09
N TRP A 204 2.41 -8.70 7.95
CA TRP A 204 3.31 -8.93 6.82
C TRP A 204 3.41 -10.40 6.45
N GLY A 205 3.74 -10.68 5.20
CA GLY A 205 3.97 -12.04 4.72
C GLY A 205 5.28 -12.60 5.26
N ASN A 206 5.25 -13.83 5.77
CA ASN A 206 6.45 -14.54 6.20
C ASN A 206 7.17 -15.27 5.05
N ALA A 207 6.63 -15.28 3.83
CA ALA A 207 7.28 -15.87 2.66
C ALA A 207 8.35 -14.91 2.10
N GLY A 208 9.54 -14.94 2.68
CA GLY A 208 10.66 -14.08 2.31
C GLY A 208 11.71 -14.04 3.42
N ILE A 209 12.91 -13.56 3.09
CA ILE A 209 14.17 -13.60 3.89
C ILE A 209 13.91 -13.99 5.36
N ALA A 210 13.88 -15.30 5.60
CA ALA A 210 13.58 -15.94 6.87
C ALA A 210 14.67 -15.73 7.95
N GLN A 211 15.53 -14.73 7.74
CA GLN A 211 16.70 -14.38 8.54
C GLN A 211 17.00 -12.87 8.52
N ALA A 212 16.02 -12.01 8.24
CA ALA A 212 16.24 -10.58 8.40
C ALA A 212 16.42 -10.27 9.89
N ALA A 213 17.52 -9.60 10.25
CA ALA A 213 17.81 -9.20 11.64
C ALA A 213 16.77 -8.23 12.23
N ALA A 214 15.91 -7.64 11.39
CA ALA A 214 14.82 -6.75 11.78
C ALA A 214 13.53 -7.13 11.02
N THR A 215 12.41 -7.11 11.74
CA THR A 215 11.06 -7.33 11.20
C THR A 215 10.45 -6.02 10.69
N PRO A 216 9.37 -6.07 9.89
CA PRO A 216 8.59 -4.87 9.59
C PRO A 216 8.10 -4.14 10.84
N LEU A 217 7.73 -4.88 11.89
CA LEU A 217 7.30 -4.30 13.17
C LEU A 217 8.41 -3.44 13.82
N ASP A 218 9.68 -3.87 13.75
CA ASP A 218 10.80 -3.11 14.31
C ASP A 218 11.02 -1.77 13.60
N THR A 219 10.66 -1.71 12.31
CA THR A 219 10.66 -0.47 11.54
C THR A 219 9.53 0.44 12.00
N TRP A 220 8.31 -0.10 12.09
CA TRP A 220 7.13 0.68 12.50
C TRP A 220 7.19 1.19 13.94
N LYS A 221 7.90 0.51 14.85
CA LYS A 221 8.19 1.05 16.20
C LYS A 221 9.04 2.33 16.19
N GLN A 222 9.73 2.62 15.09
CA GLN A 222 10.41 3.90 14.90
C GLN A 222 9.46 4.99 14.38
N TRP A 223 8.23 4.67 14.03
CA TRP A 223 7.24 5.61 13.49
C TRP A 223 5.99 5.74 14.35
N ALA A 224 5.76 4.81 15.27
CA ALA A 224 4.58 4.77 16.11
C ALA A 224 4.92 4.48 17.58
N THR A 225 4.15 5.06 18.50
CA THR A 225 4.32 4.81 19.94
C THR A 225 3.56 3.58 20.44
N ASN A 226 2.57 3.12 19.67
CA ASN A 226 1.75 1.96 20.01
C ASN A 226 1.61 1.04 18.78
N ALA A 227 2.65 0.22 18.54
CA ALA A 227 2.72 -0.69 17.42
C ALA A 227 2.78 -2.15 17.89
N SER A 228 1.84 -2.97 17.42
CA SER A 228 1.84 -4.41 17.53
C SER A 228 1.73 -5.05 16.15
N GLY A 229 2.04 -6.33 16.02
CA GLY A 229 1.98 -6.96 14.72
C GLY A 229 2.38 -8.42 14.75
N MET A 230 2.05 -9.10 13.65
CA MET A 230 2.37 -10.52 13.48
C MET A 230 2.60 -10.85 11.99
N PRO A 231 3.42 -11.88 11.71
CA PRO A 231 3.50 -12.45 10.38
C PRO A 231 2.22 -13.21 10.02
N VAL A 232 1.91 -13.26 8.73
CA VAL A 232 0.87 -14.09 8.11
C VAL A 232 1.54 -15.07 7.16
N ASP A 233 1.06 -16.32 7.13
CA ASP A 233 1.59 -17.35 6.23
C ASP A 233 1.17 -17.07 4.79
N SER A 234 1.92 -16.20 4.11
CA SER A 234 1.61 -15.59 2.82
C SER A 234 2.86 -14.92 2.22
N GLY A 235 2.83 -14.61 0.92
CA GLY A 235 3.69 -13.63 0.29
C GLY A 235 3.18 -12.22 0.54
N HIS A 236 3.22 -11.38 -0.50
CA HIS A 236 2.80 -9.98 -0.40
C HIS A 236 1.26 -9.82 -0.29
N PHE A 237 0.47 -10.75 -0.84
CA PHE A 237 -0.97 -10.58 -1.02
C PHE A 237 -1.75 -11.25 0.12
N LEU A 238 -1.55 -10.79 1.36
CA LEU A 238 -2.11 -11.39 2.59
C LEU A 238 -3.61 -11.69 2.49
N THR A 239 -4.39 -10.74 1.93
CA THR A 239 -5.85 -10.82 1.81
C THR A 239 -6.33 -11.85 0.77
N GLU A 240 -5.45 -12.33 -0.09
CA GLU A 240 -5.76 -13.32 -1.13
C GLU A 240 -5.07 -14.67 -0.85
N GLU A 241 -3.85 -14.64 -0.30
CA GLU A 241 -3.08 -15.84 0.03
C GLU A 241 -3.50 -16.47 1.37
N ASN A 242 -3.94 -15.66 2.33
CA ASN A 242 -4.40 -16.13 3.64
C ASN A 242 -5.52 -15.23 4.20
N PRO A 243 -6.69 -15.21 3.53
CA PRO A 243 -7.79 -14.31 3.87
C PRO A 243 -8.31 -14.52 5.29
N GLU A 244 -8.43 -15.77 5.76
CA GLU A 244 -9.00 -16.10 7.07
C GLU A 244 -8.17 -15.58 8.23
N VAL A 245 -6.83 -15.75 8.18
CA VAL A 245 -5.94 -15.21 9.22
C VAL A 245 -5.92 -13.69 9.16
N THR A 246 -5.90 -13.12 7.95
CA THR A 246 -5.89 -11.66 7.77
C THR A 246 -7.17 -11.02 8.29
N ALA A 247 -8.33 -11.57 7.95
CA ALA A 247 -9.64 -11.09 8.38
C ALA A 247 -9.80 -11.16 9.90
N ARG A 248 -9.47 -12.30 10.51
CA ARG A 248 -9.50 -12.47 11.97
C ARG A 248 -8.61 -11.46 12.68
N ALA A 249 -7.38 -11.27 12.23
CA ALA A 249 -6.45 -10.31 12.84
C ALA A 249 -6.98 -8.86 12.78
N LEU A 250 -7.54 -8.46 11.63
CA LEU A 250 -8.16 -7.13 11.48
C LEU A 250 -9.41 -6.99 12.35
N ARG A 251 -10.27 -8.01 12.38
CA ARG A 251 -11.50 -8.04 13.16
C ARG A 251 -11.20 -7.88 14.65
N GLU A 252 -10.29 -8.69 15.18
CA GLU A 252 -9.89 -8.65 16.59
C GLU A 252 -9.27 -7.30 16.95
N PHE A 253 -8.37 -6.78 16.11
CA PHE A 253 -7.73 -5.50 16.36
C PHE A 253 -8.71 -4.32 16.35
N PHE A 254 -9.64 -4.27 15.38
CA PHE A 254 -10.59 -3.16 15.32
C PHE A 254 -11.73 -3.26 16.35
N SER A 255 -12.06 -4.47 16.81
CA SER A 255 -13.10 -4.69 17.84
C SER A 255 -12.63 -4.45 19.28
N ALA A 256 -11.32 -4.50 19.54
CA ALA A 256 -10.73 -4.32 20.87
C ALA A 256 -10.96 -2.92 21.49
#